data_AF-B8HR66-F1
#
_entry.id   AF-B8HR66-F1
#
_cell.length_a   1.000
_cell.length_b   1.000
_cell.length_c   1.000
_cell.angle_alpha   90.00
_cell.angle_beta   90.00
_cell.angle_gamma   90.00
#
_symmetry.space_group_name_H-M   'P 1'
#
loop_
_entity.id
_entity.type
_entity.pdbx_description
1 polymer ?
#
loop_
_entity_poly.entity_id
_entity_poly.type
_entity_poly.pdbx_seq_one_letter_code
_entity_poly.pdbx_strand_id
1 'polypeptide(L)' 'METKAQLQQAGIDGMAQIQSNLDNPITLNSFFGPLTLQPGVNEVNDRLWRNCKNNNPDVKILLKKGALTELPIADLSGE' A
#
# COMPACT_ATOMS: atom_id res chain seq x y z
N MET A 1 -16.07 28.10 8.04
CA MET A 1 -14.69 27.75 7.63
C MET A 1 -14.39 26.39 8.24
N GLU A 2 -14.83 25.33 7.57
CA GLU A 2 -14.57 23.96 8.00
C GLU A 2 -13.38 23.43 7.20
N THR A 3 -12.41 22.94 7.95
CA THR A 3 -11.03 22.67 7.56
C THR A 3 -10.96 21.56 6.50
N LYS A 4 -10.03 21.71 5.55
CA LYS A 4 -9.66 20.76 4.48
C LYS A 4 -9.24 19.34 4.95
N ALA A 5 -9.43 19.00 6.23
CA ALA A 5 -9.15 17.70 6.82
C ALA A 5 -10.28 16.67 6.64
N GLN A 6 -11.46 17.07 6.14
CA GLN A 6 -12.63 16.18 6.01
C GLN A 6 -12.89 15.63 4.59
N LEU A 7 -12.03 15.92 3.61
CA LEU A 7 -12.17 15.41 2.23
C LEU A 7 -11.24 14.21 1.91
N GLN A 8 -10.61 13.60 2.91
CA GLN A 8 -9.79 12.39 2.71
C GLN A 8 -10.40 11.15 3.38
N GLN A 9 -11.73 11.13 3.46
CA GLN A 9 -12.55 10.10 4.09
C GLN A 9 -13.80 9.82 3.25
N ALA A 10 -13.62 9.37 2.02
CA ALA A 10 -14.64 8.65 1.28
C ALA A 10 -13.93 7.73 0.28
N GLY A 11 -14.29 6.44 0.28
CA GLY A 11 -13.65 5.41 -0.52
C GLY A 11 -13.64 5.76 -2.00
N ILE A 12 -12.47 6.06 -2.51
CA ILE A 12 -12.13 5.80 -3.90
C ILE A 12 -11.41 4.45 -3.83
N ASP A 13 -11.98 3.42 -4.46
CA ASP A 13 -11.35 2.12 -4.70
C ASP A 13 -10.10 2.33 -5.58
N GLY A 14 -9.05 2.86 -4.99
CA GLY A 14 -7.75 3.02 -5.60
C GLY A 14 -6.96 1.72 -5.48
N MET A 15 -6.23 1.37 -6.53
CA MET A 15 -5.16 0.38 -6.44
C MET A 15 -3.88 1.10 -6.01
N ALA A 16 -3.17 0.54 -5.04
CA ALA A 16 -1.80 0.92 -4.72
C ALA A 16 -0.84 -0.04 -5.43
N GLN A 17 0.24 0.49 -5.98
CA GLN A 17 1.30 -0.30 -6.59
C GLN A 17 2.47 -0.43 -5.63
N ILE A 18 2.79 -1.66 -5.21
CA ILE A 18 3.84 -1.95 -4.25
C ILE A 18 4.94 -2.75 -4.93
N GLN A 19 6.13 -2.16 -5.01
CA GLN A 19 7.33 -2.87 -5.39
C GLN A 19 7.83 -3.68 -4.19
N SER A 20 7.88 -5.00 -4.35
CA SER A 20 8.48 -5.94 -3.42
C SER A 20 9.84 -6.38 -3.94
N ASN A 21 10.89 -6.05 -3.19
CA ASN A 21 12.28 -6.45 -3.46
C ASN A 21 12.66 -7.74 -2.71
N LEU A 22 11.67 -8.51 -2.26
CA LEU A 22 11.88 -9.79 -1.58
C LEU A 22 12.07 -10.92 -2.59
N ASP A 23 12.93 -11.88 -2.29
CA ASP A 23 13.19 -13.04 -3.15
C ASP A 23 12.03 -14.03 -3.19
N ASN A 24 11.22 -14.05 -2.12
CA ASN A 24 10.09 -14.97 -1.97
C ASN A 24 8.79 -14.19 -1.70
N PRO A 25 7.63 -14.76 -2.07
CA PRO A 25 6.34 -14.17 -1.71
C PRO A 25 6.20 -14.04 -0.18
N ILE A 26 5.55 -12.96 0.26
CA ILE A 26 5.26 -12.72 1.67
C ILE A 26 3.75 -12.52 1.87
N THR A 27 3.20 -13.09 2.93
CA THR A 27 1.81 -12.85 3.34
C THR A 27 1.80 -11.96 4.57
N LEU A 28 1.16 -10.82 4.45
CA LEU A 28 1.02 -9.79 5.46
C LEU A 28 -0.39 -9.84 6.03
N ASN A 29 -0.52 -9.93 7.36
CA ASN A 29 -1.83 -9.91 7.99
C ASN A 29 -2.37 -8.48 8.07
N SER A 30 -3.65 -8.30 7.69
CA SER A 30 -4.44 -7.08 7.87
C SER A 30 -5.79 -7.43 8.49
N PHE A 31 -6.42 -6.42 9.12
CA PHE A 31 -7.80 -6.51 9.59
C PHE A 31 -8.81 -6.83 8.47
N PHE A 32 -8.51 -6.46 7.22
CA PHE A 32 -9.37 -6.70 6.06
C PHE A 32 -9.09 -8.04 5.35
N GLY A 33 -8.16 -8.85 5.88
CA GLY A 33 -7.74 -10.12 5.31
C GLY A 33 -6.23 -10.19 5.05
N PRO A 34 -5.69 -11.37 4.73
CA PRO A 34 -4.28 -11.51 4.36
C PRO A 34 -4.01 -10.83 3.02
N LEU A 35 -2.86 -10.15 2.92
CA LEU A 35 -2.31 -9.58 1.70
C LEU A 35 -1.04 -10.33 1.31
N THR A 36 -1.06 -11.01 0.17
CA THR A 36 0.15 -11.67 -0.35
C THR A 36 0.81 -10.78 -1.41
N LEU A 37 2.09 -10.47 -1.20
CA LEU A 37 2.93 -9.76 -2.16
C LEU A 37 3.89 -10.76 -2.80
N GLN A 38 3.87 -10.84 -4.13
CA GLN A 38 4.87 -11.54 -4.93
C GLN A 38 6.15 -10.70 -5.04
N PRO A 39 7.30 -11.31 -5.35
CA PRO A 39 8.47 -10.55 -5.82
C PRO A 39 8.10 -9.68 -7.03
N GLY A 40 8.53 -8.41 -7.04
CA GLY A 40 8.22 -7.44 -8.10
C GLY A 40 7.05 -6.50 -7.77
N VAL A 41 6.43 -5.94 -8.81
CA VAL A 41 5.32 -4.98 -8.68
C VAL A 41 4.02 -5.72 -8.41
N ASN A 42 3.31 -5.31 -7.35
CA ASN A 42 2.02 -5.84 -6.97
C ASN A 42 0.97 -4.75 -6.97
N GLU A 43 -0.21 -5.03 -7.51
CA GLU A 43 -1.36 -4.15 -7.41
C GLU A 43 -2.24 -4.64 -6.26
N VAL A 44 -2.44 -3.78 -5.28
CA VAL A 44 -3.15 -4.11 -4.04
C VAL A 44 -4.22 -3.06 -3.77
N ASN A 45 -5.31 -3.44 -3.11
CA ASN A 45 -6.32 -2.46 -2.73
C ASN A 45 -5.69 -1.42 -1.76
N ASP A 46 -5.85 -0.13 -2.05
CA ASP A 46 -5.25 0.95 -1.26
C ASP A 46 -5.69 0.92 0.20
N ARG A 47 -6.96 0.61 0.47
CA ARG A 47 -7.49 0.52 1.85
C ARG A 47 -6.84 -0.63 2.62
N LEU A 48 -6.67 -1.78 1.98
CA LEU A 48 -5.98 -2.94 2.54
C LEU A 48 -4.51 -2.59 2.85
N TRP A 49 -3.83 -1.96 1.90
CA TRP A 49 -2.43 -1.57 2.05
C TRP A 49 -2.21 -0.52 3.14
N ARG A 50 -3.05 0.53 3.20
CA ARG A 50 -2.98 1.54 4.27
C ARG A 50 -3.18 0.90 5.65
N ASN A 51 -4.08 -0.08 5.77
CA ASN A 51 -4.26 -0.80 7.01
C ASN A 51 -2.99 -1.59 7.39
N CYS A 52 -2.41 -2.34 6.44
CA CYS A 52 -1.13 -3.03 6.61
C CYS A 52 -0.02 -2.06 7.07
N LYS A 53 0.17 -0.95 6.36
CA LYS A 53 1.21 0.06 6.66
C LYS A 53 1.08 0.65 8.07
N ASN A 54 -0.15 0.91 8.51
CA ASN A 54 -0.40 1.56 9.79
C ASN A 54 -0.37 0.58 10.98
N ASN A 55 -0.78 -0.67 10.78
CA ASN A 55 -1.03 -1.61 11.89
C ASN A 55 -0.10 -2.82 11.91
N ASN A 56 0.51 -3.20 10.78
CA ASN A 56 1.38 -4.37 10.72
C ASN A 56 2.86 -3.94 10.97
N PRO A 57 3.50 -4.40 12.07
CA PRO A 57 4.87 -4.02 12.39
C PRO A 57 5.89 -4.54 11.36
N ASP A 58 5.67 -5.72 10.77
CA ASP A 58 6.56 -6.28 9.75
C ASP A 58 6.59 -5.39 8.52
N VAL A 59 5.43 -4.89 8.09
CA VAL A 59 5.32 -3.95 6.95
C VAL A 59 6.13 -2.69 7.20
N LYS A 60 6.05 -2.11 8.41
CA LYS A 60 6.83 -0.92 8.77
C LYS A 60 8.33 -1.18 8.72
N ILE A 61 8.78 -2.35 9.18
CA ILE A 61 10.19 -2.75 9.14
C ILE A 61 10.63 -2.95 7.68
N LEU A 62 9.83 -3.62 6.86
CA LEU A 62 10.14 -3.88 5.45
C LEU A 62 10.21 -2.60 4.63
N LEU A 63 9.31 -1.64 4.87
CA LEU A 63 9.37 -0.30 4.26
C LEU A 63 10.63 0.44 4.70
N LYS A 64 10.97 0.43 5.99
CA LYS A 64 12.19 1.08 6.52
C LYS A 64 13.47 0.48 5.94
N LYS A 65 13.47 -0.82 5.63
CA LYS A 65 14.59 -1.53 4.99
C LYS A 65 14.64 -1.35 3.47
N GLY A 66 13.64 -0.72 2.84
CA GLY A 66 13.52 -0.66 1.39
C GLY A 66 13.18 -1.99 0.71
N ALA A 67 12.76 -3.00 1.50
CA ALA A 67 12.32 -4.30 0.98
C ALA A 67 10.93 -4.21 0.33
N LEU A 68 10.11 -3.27 0.78
CA LEU A 68 8.86 -2.86 0.14
C LEU A 68 8.94 -1.37 -0.20
N THR A 69 8.38 -0.95 -1.32
CA THR A 69 8.29 0.45 -1.74
C THR A 69 6.92 0.72 -2.36
N GLU A 70 6.23 1.76 -1.90
CA GLU A 70 5.00 2.23 -2.54
C GLU A 70 5.38 3.07 -3.76
N LEU A 71 4.97 2.61 -4.94
CA LEU A 71 5.18 3.34 -6.18
C LEU A 71 4.14 4.46 -6.29
N PRO A 72 4.50 5.64 -6.80
CA PRO A 72 3.51 6.64 -7.15
C PRO A 72 2.57 6.01 -8.18
N ILE A 73 1.25 6.13 -7.95
CA ILE A 73 0.27 5.84 -9.00
C ILE A 73 0.67 6.75 -10.15
N ALA A 74 1.05 6.17 -11.29
CA ALA A 74 1.37 6.96 -12.46
C ALA A 74 0.14 7.83 -12.74
N ASP A 75 0.25 9.13 -12.48
CA ASP A 75 -0.72 10.09 -12.96
C ASP A 75 -0.65 9.93 -14.48
N LEU A 76 -1.67 9.30 -15.07
CA LEU A 76 -1.85 9.24 -16.51
C LEU A 76 -2.23 10.64 -17.04
N SER A 77 -1.61 11.69 -16.51
CA SER A 77 -1.59 13.04 -17.05
C SER A 77 -0.38 13.16 -17.99
N GLY A 78 -0.31 12.28 -18.99
CA GLY A 78 0.42 12.59 -20.23
C GLY A 78 -0.55 13.40 -21.10
N GLU A 79 -0.25 14.67 -21.31
CA GLU A 79 0.24 15.22 -22.60
C GLU A 79 -0.87 15.48 -23.63
#